data_AF-A0A951IUB1-F1
#
_entry.id   AF-A0A951IUB1-F1
#
_cell.length_a   1.000
_cell.length_b   1.000
_cell.length_c   1.000
_cell.angle_alpha   90.00
_cell.angle_beta   90.00
_cell.angle_gamma   90.00
#
_symmetry.space_group_name_H-M   'P 1'
#
loop_
_entity.id
_entity.type
_entity.pdbx_description
1 polymer ?
#
loop_
_entity_poly.entity_id
_entity_poly.type
_entity_poly.pdbx_seq_one_letter_code
_entity_poly.pdbx_strand_id
1 'polypeptide(L)'
;MKNETIKEIVLNDQNELLLKVTGEGNSGYQYVYREAAGVYWDENHKAFKSTTINEWTVSEWFIQIKDIVKLGLNVELTIDENVEWKNIPDEEKIKIKNVLQHHLGRQRAVLSKKKV
;
A
#
# COMPACT_ATOMS: atom_id res chain seq x y z
N MET A 1 -5.85 -13.91 -7.38
CA MET A 1 -5.41 -12.61 -6.88
C MET A 1 -6.59 -11.93 -6.23
N LYS A 2 -6.50 -11.62 -4.93
CA LYS A 2 -7.56 -10.90 -4.19
C LYS A 2 -7.27 -9.39 -4.25
N ASN A 3 -8.29 -8.55 -4.17
CA ASN A 3 -8.11 -7.10 -4.10
C ASN A 3 -8.51 -6.61 -2.71
N GLU A 4 -7.75 -5.69 -2.15
CA GLU A 4 -8.09 -4.93 -0.94
C GLU A 4 -7.98 -3.45 -1.24
N THR A 5 -8.94 -2.67 -0.75
CA THR A 5 -8.99 -1.23 -0.96
C THR A 5 -8.52 -0.53 0.30
N ILE A 6 -7.60 0.42 0.15
CA ILE A 6 -7.06 1.26 1.21
C ILE A 6 -7.98 2.47 1.36
N LYS A 7 -8.57 2.63 2.55
CA LYS A 7 -9.42 3.78 2.90
C LYS A 7 -8.67 4.89 3.62
N GLU A 8 -7.55 4.57 4.26
CA GLU A 8 -6.81 5.53 5.08
C GLU A 8 -5.31 5.24 5.03
N ILE A 9 -4.51 6.29 4.87
CA ILE A 9 -3.04 6.26 4.89
C ILE A 9 -2.58 7.16 6.03
N VAL A 10 -1.90 6.56 7.01
CA VAL A 10 -1.54 7.23 8.27
C VAL A 10 -0.05 7.10 8.54
N LEU A 11 0.60 8.20 8.89
CA LEU A 11 1.88 8.17 9.59
C LEU A 11 1.60 8.34 11.08
N ASN A 12 1.83 7.28 11.86
CA ASN A 12 1.54 7.29 13.29
C ASN A 12 2.63 8.03 14.08
N ASP A 13 2.41 8.18 15.38
CA ASP A 13 3.34 8.87 16.29
C ASP A 13 4.66 8.11 16.49
N GLN A 14 4.72 6.83 16.12
CA GLN A 14 5.92 5.99 16.09
C GLN A 14 6.69 6.10 14.77
N ASN A 15 6.27 7.01 13.89
CA ASN A 15 6.81 7.21 12.55
C ASN A 15 6.72 5.93 11.68
N GLU A 16 5.67 5.13 11.85
CA GLU A 16 5.34 3.97 11.04
C GLU A 16 4.22 4.31 10.05
N LEU A 17 4.31 3.80 8.83
CA LEU A 17 3.26 3.95 7.82
C LEU A 17 2.22 2.84 7.97
N LEU A 18 0.95 3.23 8.09
CA LEU A 18 -0.19 2.32 8.12
C LEU A 18 -1.05 2.52 6.86
N LEU A 19 -1.30 1.43 6.13
CA LEU A 19 -2.24 1.35 5.02
C LEU A 19 -3.48 0.57 5.49
N LYS A 20 -4.52 1.29 5.92
CA LYS A 20 -5.74 0.67 6.47
C LYS A 20 -6.68 0.26 5.36
N VAL A 21 -7.12 -0.99 5.39
CA VAL A 21 -8.06 -1.52 4.40
C VAL A 21 -9.50 -1.19 4.77
N THR A 22 -10.39 -1.17 3.78
CA THR A 22 -11.82 -0.89 3.97
C THR A 22 -12.49 -1.97 4.80
N GLY A 23 -12.19 -3.24 4.52
CA GLY A 23 -12.76 -4.40 5.21
C GLY A 23 -12.06 -4.79 6.51
N GLU A 24 -12.38 -5.98 7.02
CA GLU A 24 -11.76 -6.53 8.24
C GLU A 24 -10.39 -7.18 8.00
N GLY A 25 -9.92 -7.18 6.75
CA GLY A 25 -8.71 -7.89 6.34
C GLY A 25 -8.92 -9.41 6.22
N ASN A 26 -7.84 -10.15 6.35
CA ASN A 26 -7.85 -11.61 6.31
C ASN A 26 -6.83 -12.14 7.32
N SER A 27 -7.17 -13.21 8.03
CA SER A 27 -6.28 -13.81 9.02
C SER A 27 -4.94 -14.26 8.44
N GLY A 28 -4.85 -14.56 7.14
CA GLY A 28 -3.61 -14.86 6.45
C GLY A 28 -2.65 -13.66 6.30
N TYR A 29 -3.13 -12.42 6.45
CA TYR A 29 -2.30 -11.22 6.34
C TYR A 29 -1.25 -11.12 7.43
N GLN A 30 -1.50 -11.76 8.58
CA GLN A 30 -0.52 -11.90 9.64
C GLN A 30 0.78 -12.57 9.20
N TYR A 31 0.79 -13.30 8.07
CA TYR A 31 1.99 -13.97 7.57
C TYR A 31 2.86 -13.11 6.64
N VAL A 32 2.49 -11.85 6.38
CA VAL A 32 3.28 -10.93 5.52
C VAL A 32 4.71 -10.70 6.02
N TYR A 33 4.97 -10.81 7.33
CA TYR A 33 6.32 -10.65 7.89
C TYR A 33 7.32 -11.69 7.36
N ARG A 34 6.84 -12.82 6.83
CA ARG A 34 7.68 -13.89 6.29
C ARG A 34 8.45 -13.49 5.04
N GLU A 35 8.01 -12.41 4.38
CA GLU A 35 8.71 -11.81 3.25
C GLU A 35 9.97 -11.01 3.68
N ALA A 36 10.28 -10.97 4.98
CA ALA A 36 11.50 -10.39 5.55
C ALA A 36 11.77 -8.93 5.13
N ALA A 37 10.70 -8.15 4.94
CA ALA A 37 10.76 -6.82 4.31
C ALA A 37 10.34 -5.67 5.23
N GLY A 38 10.27 -5.90 6.55
CA GLY A 38 9.81 -4.89 7.51
C GLY A 38 8.34 -4.50 7.35
N VAL A 39 7.52 -5.37 6.75
CA VAL A 39 6.08 -5.20 6.60
C VAL A 39 5.36 -6.15 7.53
N TYR A 40 4.35 -5.63 8.23
CA TYR A 40 3.53 -6.37 9.19
C TYR A 40 2.05 -6.13 8.93
N TRP A 41 1.21 -7.00 9.47
CA TRP A 41 -0.22 -6.77 9.56
C TRP A 41 -0.59 -6.38 10.99
N ASP A 42 -1.26 -5.26 11.14
CA ASP A 42 -1.82 -4.77 12.39
C ASP A 42 -3.32 -5.10 12.44
N GLU A 43 -3.64 -6.14 13.19
CA GLU A 43 -5.00 -6.64 13.36
C GLU A 43 -5.92 -5.65 14.09
N ASN A 44 -5.38 -4.76 14.93
CA ASN A 44 -6.19 -3.78 15.66
C ASN A 44 -6.62 -2.63 14.74
N HIS A 45 -5.70 -2.20 13.87
CA HIS A 45 -5.95 -1.10 12.94
C HIS A 45 -6.44 -1.55 11.56
N LYS A 46 -6.52 -2.87 11.32
CA LYS A 46 -6.79 -3.47 10.00
C LYS A 46 -5.88 -2.88 8.93
N ALA A 47 -4.58 -2.88 9.21
CA ALA A 47 -3.60 -2.16 8.41
C ALA A 47 -2.38 -3.00 8.05
N PHE A 48 -1.88 -2.82 6.84
CA PHE A 48 -0.49 -3.17 6.56
C PHE A 48 0.42 -2.05 7.08
N LYS A 49 1.46 -2.43 7.83
CA LYS A 49 2.29 -1.49 8.59
C LYS A 49 3.77 -1.67 8.24
N SER A 50 4.50 -0.58 8.07
CA SER A 50 5.96 -0.61 8.01
C SER A 50 6.59 -0.76 9.41
N THR A 51 7.89 -1.04 9.47
CA THR A 51 8.69 -0.63 10.63
C THR A 51 8.75 0.89 10.74
N THR A 52 9.29 1.40 11.84
CA THR A 52 9.65 2.82 11.98
C THR A 52 10.45 3.28 10.77
N ILE A 53 10.02 4.37 10.18
CA ILE A 53 10.65 5.01 9.04
C ILE A 53 11.94 5.67 9.51
N ASN A 54 13.07 5.29 8.90
CA ASN A 54 14.37 5.90 9.12
C ASN A 54 14.91 6.50 7.82
N GLU A 55 15.38 5.64 6.91
CA GLU A 55 16.06 6.06 5.67
C GLU A 55 15.10 6.29 4.50
N TRP A 56 14.03 5.51 4.43
CA TRP A 56 13.08 5.56 3.32
C TRP A 56 12.02 6.63 3.55
N THR A 57 11.51 7.19 2.49
CA THR A 57 10.37 8.11 2.52
C THR A 57 9.05 7.34 2.66
N VAL A 58 7.98 8.07 2.99
CA VAL A 58 6.62 7.51 3.09
C VAL A 58 6.19 6.89 1.77
N SER A 59 6.48 7.53 0.64
CA SER A 59 6.15 7.06 -0.70
C SER A 59 6.92 5.80 -1.10
N GLU A 60 8.18 5.68 -0.69
CA GLU A 60 8.97 4.44 -0.88
C GLU A 60 8.39 3.29 -0.06
N TRP A 61 8.05 3.52 1.21
CA TRP A 61 7.38 2.52 2.04
C TRP A 61 6.00 2.13 1.52
N PHE A 62 5.25 3.09 0.98
CA PHE A 62 3.97 2.81 0.33
C PHE A 62 4.14 1.81 -0.83
N ILE A 63 5.13 2.03 -1.71
CA ILE A 63 5.43 1.13 -2.83
C ILE A 63 5.86 -0.23 -2.31
N GLN A 64 6.77 -0.27 -1.33
CA GLN A 64 7.26 -1.50 -0.75
C GLN A 64 6.14 -2.36 -0.16
N ILE A 65 5.27 -1.76 0.66
CA ILE A 65 4.14 -2.49 1.27
C ILE A 65 3.26 -3.08 0.17
N LYS A 66 2.94 -2.29 -0.88
CA LYS A 66 2.14 -2.79 -2.01
C LYS A 66 2.81 -3.97 -2.71
N ASP A 67 4.10 -3.88 -2.99
CA ASP A 67 4.83 -4.92 -3.72
C ASP A 67 4.95 -6.20 -2.88
N ILE A 68 5.26 -6.09 -1.59
CA ILE A 68 5.35 -7.22 -0.68
C ILE A 68 4.00 -7.91 -0.49
N VAL A 69 2.91 -7.15 -0.30
CA VAL A 69 1.57 -7.71 -0.17
C VAL A 69 1.12 -8.39 -1.47
N LYS A 70 1.48 -7.83 -2.62
CA LYS A 70 1.20 -8.44 -3.92
C LYS A 70 1.96 -9.73 -4.15
N LEU A 71 3.27 -9.72 -3.92
CA LEU A 71 4.15 -10.87 -4.21
C LEU A 71 4.00 -11.97 -3.15
N GLY A 72 3.98 -11.61 -1.87
CA GLY A 72 3.94 -12.57 -0.76
C GLY A 72 2.55 -13.10 -0.46
N LEU A 73 1.49 -12.29 -0.62
CA LEU A 73 0.12 -12.69 -0.27
C LEU A 73 -0.81 -12.85 -1.48
N ASN A 74 -0.36 -12.54 -2.69
CA ASN A 74 -1.21 -12.51 -3.90
C ASN A 74 -2.44 -11.59 -3.74
N VAL A 75 -2.23 -10.46 -3.05
CA VAL A 75 -3.24 -9.42 -2.77
C VAL A 75 -2.83 -8.12 -3.43
N GLU A 76 -3.68 -7.59 -4.31
CA GLU A 76 -3.48 -6.28 -4.90
C GLU A 76 -4.11 -5.20 -4.01
N LEU A 77 -3.30 -4.22 -3.59
CA LEU A 77 -3.78 -3.06 -2.84
C LEU A 77 -4.15 -1.92 -3.79
N THR A 78 -5.42 -1.53 -3.80
CA THR A 78 -5.93 -0.35 -4.48
C THR A 78 -6.20 0.77 -3.49
N ILE A 79 -6.18 2.02 -3.93
CA ILE A 79 -6.52 3.18 -3.10
C ILE A 79 -7.95 3.60 -3.44
N ASP A 80 -8.73 3.92 -2.42
CA ASP A 80 -10.06 4.51 -2.58
C ASP A 80 -9.97 5.94 -3.16
N GLU A 81 -10.93 6.35 -3.98
CA GLU A 81 -10.99 7.71 -4.54
C GLU A 81 -11.06 8.78 -3.44
N ASN A 82 -11.66 8.45 -2.30
CA ASN A 82 -11.84 9.30 -1.13
C ASN A 82 -10.91 8.91 0.02
N VAL A 83 -9.74 8.34 -0.28
CA VAL A 83 -8.77 7.93 0.75
C VAL A 83 -8.44 9.10 1.70
N GLU A 84 -8.53 8.82 3.00
CA GLU A 84 -8.15 9.76 4.04
C GLU A 84 -6.63 9.72 4.27
N TRP A 85 -6.01 10.89 4.41
CA TRP A 85 -4.58 11.02 4.70
C TRP A 85 -4.40 11.65 6.08
N LYS A 86 -3.63 11.02 6.97
CA LYS A 86 -3.34 11.57 8.31
C LYS A 86 -1.85 11.67 8.56
N ASN A 87 -1.40 12.87 8.94
CA ASN A 87 0.00 13.19 9.23
C ASN A 87 0.97 12.90 8.07
N ILE A 88 0.48 12.93 6.82
CA ILE A 88 1.31 12.76 5.62
C ILE A 88 1.59 14.15 5.02
N PRO A 89 2.86 14.53 4.77
CA PRO A 89 3.20 15.74 4.03
C PRO A 89 2.65 15.73 2.60
N ASP A 90 2.23 16.88 2.08
CA ASP A 90 1.61 16.95 0.75
C ASP A 90 2.54 16.50 -0.39
N GLU A 91 3.85 16.71 -0.26
CA GLU A 91 4.84 16.22 -1.20
C GLU A 91 4.81 14.68 -1.35
N GLU A 92 4.65 13.95 -0.24
CA GLU A 92 4.56 12.49 -0.24
C GLU A 92 3.22 12.01 -0.81
N LYS A 93 2.12 12.72 -0.51
CA LYS A 93 0.81 12.44 -1.13
C LYS A 93 0.88 12.56 -2.65
N ILE A 94 1.54 13.61 -3.16
CA ILE A 94 1.71 13.83 -4.60
C ILE A 94 2.53 12.70 -5.22
N LYS A 95 3.66 12.31 -4.61
CA LYS A 95 4.48 11.18 -5.09
C LYS A 95 3.67 9.88 -5.16
N ILE A 96 2.91 9.55 -4.12
CA ILE A 96 2.06 8.36 -4.09
C ILE A 96 1.01 8.40 -5.20
N LYS A 97 0.29 9.53 -5.35
CA LYS A 97 -0.72 9.69 -6.41
C LYS A 97 -0.12 9.55 -7.81
N ASN A 98 1.07 10.11 -8.05
CA ASN A 98 1.76 10.00 -9.33
C ASN A 98 2.12 8.55 -9.67
N VAL A 99 2.59 7.79 -8.68
CA VAL A 99 2.94 6.36 -8.86
C VAL A 99 1.70 5.55 -9.28
N LEU A 100 0.54 5.81 -8.67
CA LEU A 100 -0.72 5.14 -9.05
C LEU A 100 -1.14 5.47 -10.48
N GLN A 101 -1.09 6.76 -10.86
CA GLN A 101 -1.46 7.21 -12.20
C GLN A 101 -0.54 6.63 -13.29
N HIS A 102 0.77 6.54 -13.00
CA HIS A 102 1.74 5.98 -13.91
C HIS A 102 1.56 4.45 -14.09
N HIS A 103 1.10 3.75 -13.06
CA HIS A 103 0.77 2.33 -13.15
C HIS A 103 -0.49 2.08 -14.01
N LEU A 104 -1.52 2.93 -13.87
CA LEU A 104 -2.73 2.89 -14.70
C LEU A 104 -2.46 3.21 -16.18
N GLY A 105 -1.56 4.17 -16.46
CA GLY A 105 -1.14 4.51 -17.83
C GLY A 105 -0.42 3.36 -18.55
N ARG A 106 0.46 2.63 -17.83
CA ARG A 106 1.17 1.47 -18.37
C ARG A 106 0.24 0.29 -18.68
N GLN A 107 -0.74 -0.01 -17.82
CA GLN A 107 -1.69 -1.11 -18.05
C GLN A 107 -2.60 -0.85 -19.26
N ARG A 108 -3.06 0.39 -19.48
CA ARG A 108 -3.82 0.78 -20.68
C ARG A 108 -3.03 0.61 -21.97
N ALA A 109 -1.73 0.97 -21.95
CA ALA A 109 -0.85 0.80 -23.11
C ALA A 109 -0.59 -0.67 -23.46
N VAL A 110 -0.52 -1.57 -22.47
CA VAL A 110 -0.34 -3.02 -22.68
C VAL A 110 -1.62 -3.68 -23.22
N LEU A 111 -2.79 -3.30 -22.71
CA LEU A 111 -4.09 -3.81 -23.19
C LEU A 111 -4.39 -3.36 -24.64
N SER A 112 -3.94 -2.17 -25.05
CA SER A 112 -4.05 -1.71 -26.43
C SER A 112 -3.18 -2.50 -27.41
N LYS A 113 -2.08 -3.11 -26.96
CA LYS A 113 -1.14 -3.86 -27.81
C LYS A 113 -1.47 -5.35 -27.96
N LYS A 114 -2.39 -5.90 -27.16
CA LYS A 114 -2.87 -7.29 -27.25
C LYS A 114 -4.12 -7.47 -28.15
N LYS A 115 -4.58 -6.39 -28.80
CA LYS A 115 -5.78 -6.39 -29.65
C LYS A 115 -5.48 -6.50 -31.16
N VAL A 116 -4.27 -6.94 -31.51
CA VAL A 116 -3.83 -7.16 -32.91
C VAL A 116 -3.49 -8.62 -33.10
#